data_AF-A0A844YSQ7-F1
#
_entry.id   AF-A0A844YSQ7-F1
#
_cell.length_a   1.000
_cell.length_b   1.000
_cell.length_c   1.000
_cell.angle_alpha   90.00
_cell.angle_beta   90.00
_cell.angle_gamma   90.00
#
_symmetry.space_group_name_H-M   'P 1'
#
loop_
_entity.id
_entity.type
_entity.pdbx_description
1 polymer ?
#
loop_
_entity_poly.entity_id
_entity_poly.type
_entity_poly.pdbx_seq_one_letter_code
_entity_poly.pdbx_strand_id
1 'polypeptide(L)'
;MATAKTGSRNGPSRRRTSWLSLLLLAVAVVGAAYWMWREPIDGYAVAGTSYGAHMMCSCRYIGGRDMGSCKADFEPGMQAVFISEDEDERSVTAWVPLVSAQTARYREGYGCVLDGWND
;
A
#
# COMPACT_ATOMS: atom_id res chain seq x y z
N MET A 1 -3.70 65.58 -38.16
CA MET A 1 -4.65 64.82 -37.31
C MET A 1 -4.04 63.45 -37.07
N ALA A 2 -3.50 63.20 -35.89
CA ALA A 2 -2.83 61.95 -35.55
C ALA A 2 -3.85 60.95 -34.99
N THR A 3 -3.81 59.75 -35.55
CA THR A 3 -4.57 58.54 -35.21
C THR A 3 -4.27 58.03 -33.80
N ALA A 4 -5.28 57.53 -33.10
CA ALA A 4 -5.11 56.57 -32.01
C ALA A 4 -6.00 55.34 -32.25
N LYS A 5 -5.37 54.25 -32.67
CA LYS A 5 -5.98 52.92 -32.79
C LYS A 5 -5.74 52.19 -31.46
N THR A 6 -6.78 52.04 -30.65
CA THR A 6 -6.68 51.34 -29.36
C THR A 6 -6.46 49.84 -29.61
N GLY A 7 -5.24 49.38 -29.35
CA GLY A 7 -4.87 47.97 -29.46
C GLY A 7 -5.63 47.14 -28.42
N SER A 8 -6.47 46.23 -28.90
CA SER A 8 -7.07 45.16 -28.11
C SER A 8 -5.96 44.30 -27.49
N ARG A 9 -5.80 44.36 -26.17
CA ARG A 9 -4.91 43.46 -25.43
C ARG A 9 -5.63 42.13 -25.28
N ASN A 10 -5.30 41.18 -26.15
CA ASN A 10 -5.63 39.76 -25.93
C ASN A 10 -4.90 39.28 -24.67
N GLY A 11 -5.57 39.35 -23.51
CA GLY A 11 -5.08 38.73 -22.29
C GLY A 11 -5.12 37.20 -22.44
N PRO A 12 -4.05 36.47 -22.08
CA PRO A 12 -4.04 35.02 -22.19
C PRO A 12 -5.14 34.41 -21.32
N SER A 13 -5.74 33.33 -21.82
CA SER A 13 -6.94 32.69 -21.30
C SER A 13 -6.85 32.35 -19.80
N ARG A 14 -7.44 33.20 -18.96
CA ARG A 14 -7.51 33.10 -17.48
C ARG A 14 -7.97 31.72 -16.96
N ARG A 15 -8.76 30.98 -17.75
CA ARG A 15 -9.20 29.61 -17.41
C ARG A 15 -8.07 28.58 -17.48
N ARG A 16 -7.13 28.72 -18.43
CA ARG A 16 -6.03 27.77 -18.65
C ARG A 16 -4.89 27.94 -17.64
N THR A 17 -4.74 29.11 -17.04
CA THR A 17 -3.80 29.30 -15.92
C THR A 17 -4.41 28.80 -14.60
N SER A 18 -5.73 28.95 -14.42
CA SER A 18 -6.43 28.56 -13.18
C SER A 18 -6.41 27.04 -12.91
N TRP A 19 -6.71 26.19 -13.91
CA TRP A 19 -6.68 24.73 -13.72
C TRP A 19 -5.25 24.19 -13.49
N LEU A 20 -4.23 24.79 -14.12
CA LEU A 20 -2.83 24.43 -13.87
C LEU A 20 -2.42 24.77 -12.45
N SER A 21 -2.80 25.95 -11.94
CA SER A 21 -2.54 26.33 -10.55
C SER A 21 -3.25 25.41 -9.55
N LEU A 22 -4.50 25.03 -9.83
CA LEU A 22 -5.25 24.07 -9.01
C LEU A 22 -4.62 22.67 -9.03
N LEU A 23 -4.17 22.21 -10.19
CA LEU A 23 -3.47 20.93 -10.33
C LEU A 23 -2.14 20.94 -9.57
N LEU A 24 -1.36 22.02 -9.66
CA LEU A 24 -0.12 22.18 -8.90
C LEU A 24 -0.37 22.18 -7.39
N LEU A 25 -1.41 22.88 -6.93
CA LEU A 25 -1.81 22.86 -5.52
C LEU A 25 -2.21 21.44 -5.07
N ALA A 26 -2.99 20.72 -5.87
CA ALA A 26 -3.40 19.36 -5.57
C ALA A 26 -2.18 18.42 -5.46
N VAL A 27 -1.23 18.51 -6.40
CA VAL A 27 0.01 17.73 -6.36
C VAL A 27 0.84 18.08 -5.11
N ALA A 28 0.95 19.36 -4.75
CA ALA A 28 1.66 19.78 -3.55
C ALA A 28 1.02 19.25 -2.26
N VAL A 29 -0.31 19.26 -2.17
CA VAL A 29 -1.05 18.71 -1.02
C VAL A 29 -0.86 17.20 -0.92
N VAL A 30 -1.00 16.47 -2.03
CA VAL A 30 -0.79 15.02 -2.05
C VAL A 30 0.66 14.67 -1.68
N GLY A 31 1.64 15.42 -2.21
CA GLY A 31 3.05 15.24 -1.88
C GLY A 31 3.35 15.48 -0.40
N ALA A 32 2.78 16.52 0.20
CA ALA A 32 2.94 16.80 1.62
C ALA A 32 2.29 15.72 2.50
N ALA A 33 1.08 15.26 2.14
CA ALA A 33 0.40 14.18 2.84
C ALA A 33 1.21 12.88 2.76
N TYR A 34 1.72 12.51 1.58
CA TYR A 34 2.57 11.35 1.39
C TYR A 34 3.83 11.43 2.26
N TRP A 35 4.53 12.58 2.28
CA TRP A 35 5.73 12.74 3.09
C TRP A 35 5.45 12.55 4.58
N MET A 36 4.34 13.10 5.07
CA MET A 36 3.95 13.01 6.47
C MET A 36 3.57 11.58 6.87
N TRP A 37 2.94 10.82 5.97
CA TRP A 37 2.34 9.52 6.30
C TRP A 37 3.12 8.31 5.79
N ARG A 38 4.23 8.49 5.05
CA ARG A 38 5.03 7.37 4.53
C ARG A 38 5.49 6.40 5.63
N GLU A 39 6.05 6.90 6.72
CA GLU A 39 6.60 6.06 7.79
C GLU A 39 5.54 5.23 8.53
N PRO A 40 4.40 5.80 8.97
CA PRO A 40 3.35 4.98 9.58
C PRO A 40 2.74 3.99 8.59
N ILE A 41 2.53 4.38 7.32
CA ILE A 41 1.96 3.46 6.31
C ILE A 41 2.88 2.24 6.13
N ASP A 42 4.17 2.46 5.95
CA ASP A 42 5.14 1.37 5.78
C ASP A 42 5.20 0.50 7.03
N GLY A 43 5.30 1.11 8.22
CA GLY A 43 5.34 0.39 9.49
C GLY A 43 4.12 -0.50 9.72
N TYR A 44 2.91 0.03 9.51
CA TYR A 44 1.68 -0.75 9.64
C TYR A 44 1.55 -1.83 8.58
N ALA A 45 1.93 -1.55 7.33
CA ALA A 45 1.89 -2.53 6.26
C ALA A 45 2.86 -3.68 6.53
N VAL A 46 4.09 -3.39 6.96
CA VAL A 46 5.08 -4.41 7.31
C VAL A 46 4.63 -5.22 8.52
N ALA A 47 4.10 -4.59 9.57
CA ALA A 47 3.56 -5.30 10.72
C ALA A 47 2.36 -6.20 10.33
N GLY A 48 1.41 -5.68 9.56
CA GLY A 48 0.22 -6.40 9.12
C GLY A 48 0.54 -7.58 8.20
N THR A 49 1.49 -7.41 7.27
CA THR A 49 1.92 -8.50 6.38
C THR A 49 2.75 -9.54 7.12
N SER A 50 3.67 -9.13 8.01
CA SER A 50 4.45 -10.07 8.83
C SER A 50 3.55 -10.93 9.72
N TYR A 51 2.65 -10.27 10.47
CA TYR A 51 1.71 -10.96 11.33
C TYR A 51 0.73 -11.82 10.53
N GLY A 52 0.19 -11.29 9.43
CA GLY A 52 -0.73 -12.00 8.54
C GLY A 52 -0.12 -13.27 7.96
N ALA A 53 1.10 -13.20 7.42
CA ALA A 53 1.79 -14.37 6.86
C ALA A 53 2.03 -15.44 7.93
N HIS A 54 2.56 -15.04 9.09
CA HIS A 54 2.86 -15.96 10.18
C HIS A 54 1.60 -16.63 10.75
N MET A 55 0.55 -15.84 11.01
CA MET A 55 -0.71 -16.34 11.57
C MET A 55 -1.40 -17.30 10.59
N MET A 56 -1.48 -16.93 9.30
CA MET A 56 -2.12 -17.76 8.28
C MET A 56 -1.36 -19.07 8.05
N CYS A 57 -0.03 -19.02 7.97
CA CYS A 57 0.81 -20.23 7.90
C CYS A 57 0.56 -21.13 9.12
N SER A 58 0.54 -20.55 10.33
CA SER A 58 0.33 -21.30 11.56
C SER A 58 -1.06 -21.95 11.59
N CYS A 59 -2.10 -21.21 11.21
CA CYS A 59 -3.47 -21.72 11.14
C CYS A 59 -3.58 -22.90 10.16
N ARG A 60 -2.94 -22.81 8.99
CA ARG A 60 -2.99 -23.83 7.95
C ARG A 60 -2.16 -25.07 8.26
N TYR A 61 -0.89 -24.92 8.61
CA TYR A 61 0.07 -26.04 8.70
C TYR A 61 0.26 -26.57 10.13
N ILE A 62 0.04 -25.73 11.15
CA ILE A 62 0.07 -26.17 12.56
C ILE A 62 -1.34 -26.49 13.03
N GLY A 63 -2.30 -25.60 12.73
CA GLY A 63 -3.71 -25.76 13.12
C GLY A 63 -4.50 -26.73 12.24
N GLY A 64 -3.99 -27.10 11.06
CA GLY A 64 -4.64 -28.03 10.14
C GLY A 64 -5.98 -27.53 9.57
N ARG A 65 -6.22 -26.21 9.62
CA ARG A 65 -7.46 -25.58 9.14
C ARG A 65 -7.35 -25.25 7.66
N ASP A 66 -8.50 -25.18 6.99
CA ASP A 66 -8.58 -24.65 5.63
C ASP A 66 -8.23 -23.16 5.62
N MET A 67 -7.48 -22.71 4.60
CA MET A 67 -6.98 -21.34 4.49
C MET A 67 -8.09 -20.30 4.49
N GLY A 68 -9.25 -20.59 3.88
CA GLY A 68 -10.40 -19.69 3.87
C GLY A 68 -10.95 -19.43 5.27
N SER A 69 -10.88 -20.43 6.16
CA SER A 69 -11.33 -20.29 7.54
C SER A 69 -10.37 -19.48 8.41
N CYS A 70 -9.09 -19.42 8.06
CA CYS A 70 -8.06 -18.69 8.80
C CYS A 70 -8.20 -17.17 8.65
N LYS A 71 -8.78 -16.70 7.54
CA LYS A 71 -9.00 -15.27 7.31
C LYS A 71 -9.98 -14.63 8.30
N ALA A 72 -10.81 -15.45 8.96
CA ALA A 72 -11.70 -14.97 10.03
C ALA A 72 -10.93 -14.49 11.28
N ASP A 73 -9.66 -14.89 11.42
CA ASP A 73 -8.81 -14.55 12.57
C ASP A 73 -8.04 -13.22 12.35
N PHE A 74 -8.41 -12.43 11.34
CA PHE A 74 -7.81 -11.13 11.05
C PHE A 74 -8.25 -10.07 12.06
N GLU A 75 -7.28 -9.35 12.60
CA GLU A 75 -7.53 -8.21 13.48
C GLU A 75 -8.13 -7.04 12.69
N PRO A 76 -8.99 -6.20 13.30
CA PRO A 76 -9.43 -4.95 12.70
C PRO A 76 -8.24 -4.10 12.23
N GLY A 77 -8.28 -3.69 10.97
CA GLY A 77 -7.18 -2.95 10.31
C GLY A 77 -6.39 -3.78 9.30
N MET A 78 -6.52 -5.11 9.32
CA MET A 78 -5.85 -6.01 8.37
C MET A 78 -6.63 -6.22 7.05
N GLN A 79 -7.71 -5.46 6.80
CA GLN A 79 -8.56 -5.66 5.62
C GLN A 79 -7.84 -5.38 4.29
N ALA A 80 -6.75 -4.58 4.34
CA ALA A 80 -5.91 -4.28 3.20
C ALA A 80 -4.83 -5.35 2.93
N VAL A 81 -4.69 -6.35 3.81
CA VAL A 81 -3.73 -7.44 3.66
C VAL A 81 -4.33 -8.55 2.82
N PHE A 82 -3.65 -8.88 1.73
CA PHE A 82 -3.96 -9.99 0.84
C PHE A 82 -3.05 -11.18 1.17
N ILE A 83 -3.53 -12.39 0.92
CA ILE A 83 -2.84 -13.65 1.26
C ILE A 83 -2.82 -14.56 0.03
N SER A 84 -1.71 -15.26 -0.15
CA SER A 84 -1.53 -16.34 -1.12
C SER A 84 -0.82 -17.50 -0.43
N GLU A 85 -1.33 -18.71 -0.64
CA GLU A 85 -0.72 -19.96 -0.18
C GLU A 85 0.13 -20.55 -1.29
N ASP A 86 1.26 -21.14 -0.92
CA ASP A 86 2.05 -22.05 -1.74
C ASP A 86 2.15 -23.39 -0.99
N GLU A 87 1.38 -24.37 -1.44
CA GLU A 87 1.31 -25.68 -0.80
C GLU A 87 2.59 -26.51 -0.99
N ASP A 88 3.29 -26.31 -2.10
CA ASP A 88 4.51 -27.06 -2.45
C ASP A 88 5.66 -26.65 -1.54
N GLU A 89 5.84 -25.34 -1.33
CA GLU A 89 6.85 -24.81 -0.40
C GLU A 89 6.38 -24.76 1.05
N ARG A 90 5.11 -25.10 1.33
CA ARG A 90 4.44 -24.93 2.62
C ARG A 90 4.61 -23.52 3.17
N SER A 91 4.32 -22.55 2.32
CA SER A 91 4.54 -21.13 2.58
C SER A 91 3.25 -20.32 2.41
N VAL A 92 3.19 -19.19 3.10
CA VAL A 92 2.10 -18.22 2.96
C VAL A 92 2.71 -16.84 2.80
N THR A 93 2.32 -16.16 1.74
CA THR A 93 2.74 -14.78 1.45
C THR A 93 1.59 -13.83 1.72
N ALA A 94 1.85 -12.81 2.53
CA ALA A 94 0.94 -11.72 2.80
C ALA A 94 1.47 -10.42 2.19
N TRP A 95 0.61 -9.61 1.57
CA TRP A 95 1.03 -8.34 1.00
C TRP A 95 -0.04 -7.25 1.09
N VAL A 96 0.43 -6.01 1.12
CA VAL A 96 -0.35 -4.80 0.89
C VAL A 96 0.11 -4.24 -0.46
N PRO A 97 -0.78 -4.12 -1.47
CA PRO A 97 -0.40 -3.68 -2.80
C PRO A 97 0.39 -2.38 -2.80
N LEU A 98 1.54 -2.37 -3.48
CA LEU A 98 2.45 -1.23 -3.62
C LEU A 98 3.17 -0.78 -2.33
N VAL A 99 3.02 -1.48 -1.21
CA VAL A 99 3.63 -1.07 0.07
C VAL A 99 4.58 -2.13 0.62
N SER A 100 4.10 -3.33 0.95
CA SER A 100 4.94 -4.38 1.53
C SER A 100 4.44 -5.78 1.21
N ALA A 101 5.36 -6.75 1.25
CA ALA A 101 5.06 -8.17 1.13
C ALA A 101 5.98 -8.96 2.09
N GLN A 102 5.44 -9.96 2.76
CA GLN A 102 6.13 -10.80 3.73
C GLN A 102 5.69 -12.24 3.55
N THR A 103 6.62 -13.18 3.68
CA THR A 103 6.37 -14.61 3.50
C THR A 103 6.73 -15.37 4.77
N ALA A 104 5.86 -16.28 5.19
CA ALA A 104 6.11 -17.21 6.27
C ALA A 104 6.18 -18.64 5.72
N ARG A 105 7.18 -19.39 6.12
CA ARG A 105 7.39 -20.79 5.72
C ARG A 105 7.29 -21.71 6.93
N TYR A 106 6.53 -22.79 6.75
CA TYR A 106 6.49 -23.85 7.75
C TYR A 106 7.80 -24.64 7.74
N ARG A 107 8.42 -24.77 8.90
CA ARG A 107 9.59 -25.60 9.13
C ARG A 107 9.32 -26.57 10.26
N GLU A 108 9.54 -27.86 10.01
CA GLU A 108 9.36 -28.89 11.03
C GLU A 108 10.22 -28.59 12.27
N GLY A 109 9.61 -28.69 13.45
CA GLY A 109 10.24 -28.35 14.73
C GLY A 109 10.22 -26.86 15.11
N TYR A 110 10.29 -25.94 14.14
CA TYR A 110 10.28 -24.49 14.40
C TYR A 110 8.89 -23.86 14.24
N GLY A 111 7.98 -24.53 13.53
CA GLY A 111 6.67 -24.00 13.16
C GLY A 111 6.77 -23.05 11.96
N CYS A 112 5.87 -22.07 11.90
CA CYS A 112 5.87 -21.08 10.84
C CYS A 112 6.83 -19.95 11.16
N VAL A 113 7.87 -19.77 10.35
CA VAL A 113 8.86 -18.71 10.52
C VAL A 113 8.78 -17.74 9.36
N LEU A 114 8.93 -16.46 9.63
CA LEU A 114 9.06 -15.46 8.58
C LEU A 114 10.37 -15.67 7.82
N ASP A 115 10.32 -15.41 6.53
CA ASP A 115 11.53 -15.26 5.73
C ASP A 115 12.34 -14.08 6.24
N GLY A 116 13.66 -14.17 6.04
CA GLY A 116 14.57 -13.10 6.46
C GLY A 116 14.10 -11.76 5.90
N TRP A 117 14.04 -10.74 6.76
CA TRP A 117 13.74 -9.38 6.34
C TRP A 117 14.82 -8.93 5.36
N ASN A 118 14.44 -8.75 4.10
CA ASN A 118 15.22 -7.99 3.15
C ASN A 118 14.67 -6.56 3.20
N ASP A 119 15.45 -5.66 3.79
CA ASP A 119 15.18 -4.21 3.77
C ASP A 119 15.18 -3.65 2.34
#